data_AF-A0A7H0GZM4-F1
#
_entry.id   AF-A0A7H0GZM4-F1
#
_cell.length_a   1.000
_cell.length_b   1.000
_cell.length_c   1.000
_cell.angle_alpha   90.00
_cell.angle_beta   90.00
_cell.angle_gamma   90.00
#
_symmetry.space_group_name_H-M   'P 1'
#
loop_
_entity.id
_entity.type
_entity.pdbx_description
1 polymer ?
#
loop_
_entity_poly.entity_id
_entity_poly.type
_entity_poly.pdbx_seq_one_letter_code
_entity_poly.pdbx_strand_id
1 'polypeptide(L)'
;MLKLQNELLLLLVADFIQEHHIPFLASSVVEQQRVVAELLTRNVKLRYLLVGTVVGLFTQSELAYYRPNRAELNRRLLELAIRRVQDHVTALASLLAEGTATGE
;
A
#
# COMPACT_ATOMS: atom_id res chain seq x y z
N MET A 1 4.91 16.20 3.78
CA MET A 1 4.01 15.45 2.87
C MET A 1 4.41 13.98 2.68
N LEU A 2 5.69 13.64 2.45
CA LEU A 2 6.13 12.24 2.20
C LEU A 2 5.96 11.25 3.36
N LYS A 3 6.03 11.69 4.63
CA LYS A 3 5.76 10.82 5.80
C LYS A 3 4.29 10.39 5.87
N LEU A 4 3.37 11.33 5.61
CA LEU A 4 1.93 11.07 5.62
C LEU A 4 1.51 10.07 4.53
N GLN A 5 2.16 10.13 3.35
CA GLN A 5 1.95 9.14 2.29
C GLN A 5 2.44 7.75 2.70
N ASN A 6 3.50 7.64 3.52
CA ASN A 6 3.96 6.34 4.00
C ASN A 6 2.96 5.72 4.97
N GLU A 7 2.56 6.47 5.99
CA GLU A 7 1.60 6.00 7.01
C GLU A 7 0.26 5.61 6.37
N LEU A 8 -0.27 6.44 5.47
CA LEU A 8 -1.53 6.15 4.78
C LEU A 8 -1.45 4.91 3.88
N LEU A 9 -0.34 4.71 3.16
CA LEU A 9 -0.14 3.50 2.36
C LEU A 9 -0.14 2.23 3.23
N LEU A 10 0.53 2.27 4.39
CA LEU A 10 0.57 1.14 5.31
C LEU A 10 -0.81 0.84 5.91
N LEU A 11 -1.55 1.88 6.31
CA LEU A 11 -2.93 1.73 6.81
C LEU A 11 -3.85 1.09 5.77
N LEU A 12 -3.85 1.60 4.53
CA LEU A 12 -4.70 1.03 3.46
C LEU A 12 -4.35 -0.43 3.16
N VAL A 13 -3.08 -0.82 3.24
CA VAL A 13 -2.66 -2.21 3.08
C VAL A 13 -3.05 -3.05 4.30
N ALA A 14 -2.96 -2.51 5.51
CA ALA A 14 -3.39 -3.19 6.74
C ALA A 14 -4.90 -3.49 6.71
N ASP A 15 -5.71 -2.48 6.38
CA ASP A 15 -7.17 -2.60 6.26
C ASP A 15 -7.53 -3.69 5.24
N PHE A 16 -6.84 -3.69 4.09
CA PHE A 16 -7.05 -4.70 3.06
C PHE A 16 -6.70 -6.12 3.55
N ILE A 17 -5.58 -6.27 4.27
CA ILE A 17 -5.17 -7.56 4.84
C ILE A 17 -6.20 -8.07 5.86
N GLN A 18 -6.75 -7.18 6.70
CA GLN A 18 -7.78 -7.52 7.68
C GLN A 18 -9.11 -7.88 7.00
N GLU A 19 -9.60 -7.06 6.07
CA GLU A 19 -10.85 -7.31 5.33
C GLU A 19 -10.81 -8.66 4.60
N HIS A 20 -9.66 -9.02 4.05
CA HIS A 20 -9.46 -10.26 3.32
C HIS A 20 -8.97 -11.44 4.19
N HIS A 21 -8.92 -11.28 5.52
CA HIS A 21 -8.56 -12.33 6.49
C HIS A 21 -7.23 -13.04 6.16
N ILE A 22 -6.24 -12.28 5.68
CA ILE A 22 -4.96 -12.84 5.27
C ILE A 22 -4.13 -13.12 6.53
N PRO A 23 -3.57 -14.34 6.71
CA PRO A 23 -2.85 -14.75 7.93
C PRO A 23 -1.44 -14.14 7.99
N PHE A 24 -1.38 -12.81 8.06
CA PHE A 24 -0.14 -12.04 7.95
C PHE A 24 0.73 -12.14 9.22
N LEU A 25 0.12 -11.99 10.40
CA LEU A 25 0.84 -12.02 11.68
C LEU A 25 1.43 -13.39 12.03
N ALA A 26 0.85 -14.47 11.51
CA ALA A 26 1.35 -15.83 11.68
C ALA A 26 2.53 -16.17 10.74
N SER A 27 2.82 -15.31 9.77
CA SER A 27 3.85 -15.53 8.75
C SER A 27 5.21 -14.99 9.22
N SER A 28 6.31 -15.59 8.72
CA SER A 28 7.66 -15.04 8.94
C SER A 28 7.82 -13.70 8.23
N VAL A 29 8.79 -12.87 8.64
CA VAL A 29 9.06 -11.57 8.01
C VAL A 29 9.32 -11.69 6.49
N VAL A 30 10.04 -12.74 6.07
CA VAL A 30 10.32 -13.01 4.66
C VAL A 30 9.03 -13.35 3.91
N GLU A 31 8.17 -14.15 4.52
CA GLU A 31 6.88 -14.52 3.93
C GLU A 31 5.92 -13.32 3.88
N GLN A 32 5.91 -12.48 4.90
CA GLN A 32 5.15 -11.23 4.92
C GLN A 32 5.57 -10.30 3.76
N GLN A 33 6.88 -10.16 3.50
CA GLN A 33 7.38 -9.39 2.37
C GLN A 33 6.94 -9.98 1.02
N ARG A 34 6.87 -11.31 0.92
CA ARG A 34 6.38 -12.02 -0.28
C ARG A 34 4.88 -11.79 -0.48
N VAL A 35 4.10 -11.93 0.58
CA VAL A 35 2.64 -11.71 0.60
C VAL A 35 2.31 -10.29 0.17
N VAL A 36 2.99 -9.28 0.73
CA VAL A 36 2.83 -7.87 0.34
C VAL A 36 3.11 -7.66 -1.14
N ALA A 37 4.23 -8.18 -1.66
CA ALA A 37 4.56 -8.04 -3.07
C ALA A 37 3.52 -8.69 -3.97
N GLU A 38 3.04 -9.87 -3.61
CA GLU A 38 2.02 -10.59 -4.36
C GLU A 38 0.69 -9.84 -4.36
N LEU A 39 0.23 -9.37 -3.19
CA LEU A 39 -0.99 -8.57 -3.02
C LEU A 39 -0.96 -7.32 -3.90
N LEU A 40 0.10 -6.53 -3.79
CA LEU A 40 0.24 -5.26 -4.50
C LEU A 40 0.49 -5.43 -6.01
N THR A 41 0.93 -6.61 -6.45
CA THR A 41 1.10 -6.92 -7.87
C THR A 41 -0.17 -7.47 -8.50
N ARG A 42 -0.83 -8.42 -7.82
CA ARG A 42 -1.95 -9.20 -8.37
C ARG A 42 -3.31 -8.58 -8.08
N ASN A 43 -3.46 -7.84 -6.99
CA ASN A 43 -4.77 -7.30 -6.61
C ASN A 43 -5.05 -5.96 -7.30
N VAL A 44 -5.87 -6.00 -8.34
CA VAL A 44 -6.22 -4.81 -9.14
C VAL A 44 -6.95 -3.74 -8.33
N LYS A 45 -7.82 -4.14 -7.38
CA LYS A 45 -8.57 -3.19 -6.53
C LYS A 45 -7.61 -2.41 -5.62
N LEU A 46 -6.73 -3.11 -4.90
CA LEU A 46 -5.73 -2.50 -4.05
C LEU A 46 -4.79 -1.58 -4.85
N ARG A 47 -4.37 -2.02 -6.04
CA ARG A 47 -3.54 -1.20 -6.94
C ARG A 47 -4.21 0.11 -7.33
N TYR A 48 -5.47 0.06 -7.75
CA TYR A 48 -6.21 1.27 -8.11
C TYR A 48 -6.49 2.17 -6.91
N LEU A 49 -6.74 1.60 -5.73
CA LEU A 49 -6.88 2.36 -4.50
C LEU A 49 -5.60 3.15 -4.19
N LEU A 50 -4.43 2.49 -4.17
CA LEU A 50 -3.17 3.15 -3.83
C LEU A 50 -2.77 4.21 -4.87
N VAL A 51 -2.87 3.88 -6.16
CA VAL A 51 -2.60 4.85 -7.23
C VAL A 51 -3.57 6.02 -7.16
N GLY A 52 -4.87 5.75 -6.94
CA GLY A 52 -5.91 6.76 -6.82
C GLY A 52 -5.68 7.69 -5.63
N THR A 53 -5.30 7.15 -4.47
CA THR A 53 -4.96 7.94 -3.27
C THR A 53 -3.77 8.86 -3.53
N VAL A 54 -2.73 8.38 -4.22
CA VAL A 54 -1.57 9.23 -4.55
C VAL A 54 -1.94 10.31 -5.56
N VAL A 55 -2.62 9.94 -6.65
CA VAL A 55 -3.03 10.88 -7.71
C VAL A 55 -4.07 11.90 -7.20
N GLY A 56 -4.89 11.53 -6.23
CA GLY A 56 -5.85 12.42 -5.58
C GLY A 56 -5.21 13.59 -4.83
N LEU A 57 -3.92 13.49 -4.51
CA LEU A 57 -3.13 14.57 -3.89
C LEU A 57 -2.42 15.47 -4.91
N PHE A 58 -2.53 15.18 -6.21
CA PHE A 58 -1.84 15.95 -7.24
C PHE A 58 -2.49 17.33 -7.42
N THR A 59 -1.63 18.32 -7.60
CA THR A 59 -1.99 19.64 -8.09
C THR A 59 -2.36 19.60 -9.58
N GLN A 60 -2.95 20.68 -10.11
CA GLN A 60 -3.31 20.74 -11.54
C GLN A 60 -2.11 20.55 -12.47
N SER A 61 -0.94 21.11 -12.13
CA SER A 61 0.28 20.98 -12.93
C SER A 61 0.82 19.54 -12.91
N GLU A 62 0.81 18.88 -11.76
CA GLU A 62 1.20 17.46 -11.63
C GLU A 62 0.23 16.56 -12.40
N LEU A 63 -1.08 16.84 -12.32
CA LEU A 63 -2.08 16.07 -13.06
C LEU A 63 -1.95 16.26 -14.58
N ALA A 64 -1.60 17.46 -15.04
CA ALA A 64 -1.33 17.75 -16.45
C ALA A 64 -0.11 16.97 -16.96
N TYR A 65 0.94 16.79 -16.14
CA TYR A 65 2.09 15.93 -16.45
C TYR A 65 1.73 14.44 -16.38
N TYR A 66 0.88 14.05 -15.43
CA TYR A 66 0.47 12.67 -15.23
C TYR A 66 -0.38 12.13 -16.37
N ARG A 67 -1.34 12.92 -16.88
CA ARG A 67 -2.31 12.48 -17.89
C ARG A 67 -1.67 11.86 -19.15
N PRO A 68 -0.66 12.47 -19.81
CA PRO A 68 0.00 11.86 -20.96
C PRO A 68 0.92 10.69 -20.59
N ASN A 69 1.44 10.64 -19.36
CA ASN A 69 2.42 9.63 -18.90
C ASN A 69 1.79 8.54 -18.00
N ARG A 70 0.46 8.43 -17.98
CA ARG A 70 -0.30 7.66 -16.99
C ARG A 70 0.16 6.21 -16.85
N ALA A 71 0.42 5.53 -17.96
CA ALA A 71 0.81 4.12 -17.95
C ALA A 71 2.14 3.90 -17.21
N GLU A 72 3.16 4.69 -17.56
CA GLU A 72 4.48 4.60 -16.96
C GLU A 72 4.49 5.11 -15.51
N LEU A 73 3.79 6.21 -15.22
CA LEU A 73 3.71 6.73 -13.87
C LEU A 73 2.96 5.80 -12.93
N ASN A 74 1.87 5.15 -13.38
CA ASN A 74 1.18 4.15 -12.57
C ASN A 74 2.07 2.94 -12.27
N ARG A 75 2.86 2.49 -13.24
CA ARG A 75 3.84 1.41 -13.03
C ARG A 75 4.86 1.81 -11.97
N ARG A 76 5.46 3.00 -12.11
CA ARG A 76 6.44 3.52 -11.13
C ARG A 76 5.85 3.74 -9.74
N LEU A 77 4.63 4.28 -9.65
CA LEU A 77 3.92 4.48 -8.38
C LEU A 77 3.69 3.15 -7.67
N LEU A 78 3.30 2.11 -8.41
CA LEU A 78 3.12 0.78 -7.85
C LEU A 78 4.43 0.15 -7.41
N GLU A 79 5.50 0.24 -8.20
CA GLU A 79 6.83 -0.25 -7.82
C GLU A 79 7.34 0.42 -6.54
N LEU A 80 7.14 1.74 -6.42
CA LEU A 80 7.48 2.50 -5.21
C LEU A 80 6.62 2.10 -4.01
N ALA A 81 5.31 1.90 -4.21
CA ALA A 81 4.42 1.46 -3.15
C ALA A 81 4.79 0.06 -2.64
N ILE A 82 5.08 -0.88 -3.55
CA ILE A 82 5.52 -2.24 -3.20
C ILE A 82 6.78 -2.18 -2.35
N ARG A 83 7.81 -1.50 -2.84
CA ARG A 83 9.09 -1.40 -2.13
C ARG A 83 8.91 -0.75 -0.76
N ARG A 84 8.13 0.32 -0.69
CA ARG A 84 7.86 1.04 0.56
C ARG A 84 7.16 0.17 1.60
N VAL A 85 6.14 -0.59 1.21
CA VAL A 85 5.43 -1.47 2.14
C VAL A 85 6.34 -2.64 2.59
N GLN A 86 7.17 -3.18 1.69
CA GLN A 86 8.15 -4.21 2.04
C GLN A 86 9.23 -3.71 3.01
N ASP A 87 9.75 -2.50 2.79
CA ASP A 87 10.75 -1.87 3.66
C ASP A 87 10.17 -1.56 5.07
N HIS A 88 8.85 -1.41 5.17
CA HIS A 88 8.13 -1.11 6.41
C HIS A 88 7.21 -2.26 6.87
N VAL A 89 7.53 -3.50 6.50
CA VAL A 89 6.71 -4.68 6.81
C VAL A 89 6.51 -4.88 8.33
N THR A 90 7.51 -4.56 9.15
CA THR A 90 7.41 -4.64 10.60
C THR A 90 6.42 -3.62 11.16
N ALA A 91 6.41 -2.40 10.62
CA ALA A 91 5.46 -1.37 11.01
C ALA A 91 4.03 -1.75 10.58
N LEU A 92 3.87 -2.37 9.41
CA LEU A 92 2.60 -2.94 8.97
C LEU A 92 2.09 -4.03 9.93
N ALA A 93 2.97 -4.93 10.38
CA ALA A 93 2.61 -5.95 11.36
C ALA A 93 2.17 -5.33 12.71
N SER A 94 2.84 -4.27 13.17
CA SER A 94 2.42 -3.54 14.37
C SER A 94 1.02 -2.92 14.22
N LEU A 95 0.73 -2.27 13.09
CA LEU A 95 -0.59 -1.71 12.80
C LEU A 95 -1.70 -2.78 12.82
N LEU A 96 -1.42 -3.96 12.25
CA LEU A 96 -2.36 -5.07 12.25
C LEU A 96 -2.64 -5.61 13.66
N ALA A 97 -1.62 -5.66 14.53
CA ALA A 97 -1.76 -6.09 15.92
C ALA A 97 -2.54 -5.07 16.77
N GLU A 98 -2.38 -3.76 16.49
CA GLU A 98 -3.13 -2.69 17.16
C GLU A 98 -4.61 -2.66 16.71
N GLY A 99 -4.87 -2.86 15.41
CA GLY A 99 -6.22 -2.92 14.86
C GLY A 99 -7.05 -4.09 15.39
N THR A 100 -6.43 -5.25 15.68
CA THR A 100 -7.13 -6.38 16.32
C THR A 100 -7.59 -6.10 17.75
N ALA A 101 -7.00 -5.11 18.44
CA ALA A 101 -7.35 -4.76 19.82
C ALA A 101 -8.49 -3.75 19.95
N THR A 102 -8.91 -3.10 18.85
CA THR A 102 -9.94 -2.03 18.88
C THR A 102 -11.30 -2.52 18.34
N GLY A 103 -11.43 -3.83 18.11
CA GLY A 103 -12.64 -4.48 17.57
C GLY A 103 -13.55 -5.15 18.60
N GLU A 104 -13.39 -4.86 19.91
CA GLU A 104 -14.30 -5.30 20.99
C GLU A 104 -15.07 -4.13 21.61
#